data_AF-A0A966WT65-F1
#
_entry.id   AF-A0A966WT65-F1
#
_cell.length_a   1.000
_cell.length_b   1.000
_cell.length_c   1.000
_cell.angle_alpha   90.00
_cell.angle_beta   90.00
_cell.angle_gamma   90.00
#
_symmetry.space_group_name_H-M   'P 1'
#
loop_
_entity.id
_entity.type
_entity.pdbx_description
1 polymer ?
#
loop_
_entity_poly.entity_id
_entity_poly.type
_entity_poly.pdbx_seq_one_letter_code
_entity_poly.pdbx_strand_id
1 'polypeptide(L)'
;NTPSLNMDNRGFEAHHLRVEHSHLSIRAGAYQNACFAVATAKAGTEDGHELFGHSIIVNPQGEIMAQATSWQDELVTVEADLGMCALGRSTIFNFAAHRRPEAYGSITGQIGSTPPPAWRPG
;
A
#
# COMPACT_ATOMS: atom_id res chain seq x y z
N ASN A 1 -6.75 5.24 11.49
CA ASN A 1 -6.61 4.04 12.35
C ASN A 1 -7.24 2.90 11.60
N THR A 2 -6.52 1.79 11.44
CA THR A 2 -7.05 0.64 10.70
C THR A 2 -7.42 -0.41 11.74
N PRO A 3 -8.72 -0.63 12.01
CA PRO A 3 -9.15 -1.57 13.03
C PRO A 3 -8.67 -3.00 12.71
N SER A 4 -8.36 -3.78 13.73
CA SER A 4 -7.98 -5.19 13.55
C SER A 4 -9.15 -6.08 13.10
N LEU A 5 -10.38 -5.55 13.10
CA LEU A 5 -11.60 -6.23 12.67
C LEU A 5 -12.42 -5.35 11.72
N ASN A 6 -13.02 -5.96 10.70
CA ASN A 6 -13.99 -5.26 9.85
C ASN A 6 -15.35 -5.31 10.58
N MET A 7 -15.79 -4.16 11.11
CA MET A 7 -16.97 -4.05 11.99
C MET A 7 -18.27 -4.51 11.32
N ASP A 8 -18.35 -4.44 9.98
CA ASP A 8 -19.58 -4.71 9.23
C ASP A 8 -19.56 -6.03 8.43
N ASN A 9 -18.46 -6.79 8.39
CA ASN A 9 -18.34 -7.92 7.47
C ASN A 9 -18.27 -9.31 8.14
N ARG A 10 -19.12 -10.21 7.63
CA ARG A 10 -19.41 -11.58 8.08
C ARG A 10 -18.43 -12.63 7.50
N GLY A 11 -17.23 -12.22 7.10
CA GLY A 11 -16.23 -13.07 6.44
C GLY A 11 -14.94 -13.21 7.26
N PHE A 12 -14.34 -14.40 7.25
CA PHE A 12 -13.06 -14.65 7.92
C PHE A 12 -11.90 -14.07 7.09
N GLU A 13 -11.17 -13.12 7.65
CA GLU A 13 -9.87 -12.68 7.17
C GLU A 13 -8.84 -13.00 8.26
N ALA A 14 -7.86 -13.85 7.94
CA ALA A 14 -6.82 -14.21 8.90
C ALA A 14 -5.99 -12.97 9.30
N HIS A 15 -5.67 -12.84 10.58
CA HIS A 15 -4.98 -11.65 11.12
C HIS A 15 -3.69 -11.29 10.37
N HIS A 16 -2.90 -12.29 9.94
CA HIS A 16 -1.66 -12.05 9.19
C HIS A 16 -1.89 -11.41 7.82
N LEU A 17 -3.04 -11.64 7.17
CA LEU A 17 -3.35 -11.08 5.86
C LEU A 17 -3.58 -9.57 5.93
N ARG A 18 -4.00 -9.03 7.07
CA ARG A 18 -4.24 -7.58 7.23
C ARG A 18 -2.95 -6.78 7.12
N VAL A 19 -1.91 -7.26 7.81
CA VAL A 19 -0.56 -6.68 7.75
C VAL A 19 0.01 -6.86 6.35
N GLU A 20 -0.14 -8.06 5.76
CA GLU A 20 0.33 -8.30 4.40
C GLU A 20 -0.37 -7.38 3.37
N HIS A 21 -1.70 -7.20 3.43
CA HIS A 21 -2.42 -6.31 2.52
C HIS A 21 -1.98 -4.85 2.67
N SER A 22 -1.69 -4.41 3.89
CA SER A 22 -1.09 -3.09 4.15
C SER A 22 0.29 -2.99 3.51
N HIS A 23 1.19 -3.93 3.82
CA HIS A 23 2.56 -3.94 3.33
C HIS A 23 2.63 -4.07 1.82
N LEU A 24 1.81 -4.93 1.22
CA LEU A 24 1.68 -5.10 -0.22
C LEU A 24 1.34 -3.77 -0.90
N SER A 25 0.34 -3.05 -0.39
CA SER A 25 -0.11 -1.77 -0.97
C SER A 25 0.98 -0.71 -0.89
N ILE A 26 1.67 -0.61 0.26
CA ILE A 26 2.75 0.36 0.47
C ILE A 26 3.95 0.03 -0.41
N ARG A 27 4.37 -1.24 -0.44
CA ARG A 27 5.49 -1.72 -1.26
C ARG A 27 5.24 -1.52 -2.75
N ALA A 28 4.04 -1.86 -3.21
CA ALA A 28 3.63 -1.64 -4.60
C ALA A 28 3.66 -0.14 -4.94
N GLY A 29 3.08 0.71 -4.09
CA GLY A 29 3.06 2.16 -4.29
C GLY A 29 4.45 2.77 -4.36
N ALA A 30 5.36 2.38 -3.45
CA ALA A 30 6.75 2.82 -3.44
C ALA A 30 7.49 2.46 -4.73
N TYR A 31 7.36 1.19 -5.16
CA TYR A 31 7.97 0.70 -6.39
C TYR A 31 7.40 1.41 -7.63
N GLN A 32 6.08 1.42 -7.80
CA GLN A 32 5.39 1.93 -8.99
C GLN A 32 5.60 3.44 -9.21
N ASN A 33 6.01 4.17 -8.17
CA ASN A 33 6.29 5.62 -8.22
C ASN A 33 7.78 5.96 -8.04
N ALA A 34 8.65 4.96 -7.91
CA ALA A 34 10.08 5.12 -7.63
C ALA A 34 10.31 6.17 -6.52
N CYS A 35 9.75 5.91 -5.34
CA CYS A 35 9.86 6.77 -4.18
C CYS A 35 10.01 5.97 -2.89
N PHE A 36 10.59 6.59 -1.86
CA PHE A 36 10.52 6.06 -0.51
C PHE A 36 9.08 6.18 0.03
N ALA A 37 8.70 5.25 0.89
CA ALA A 37 7.45 5.33 1.66
C ALA A 37 7.73 5.09 3.15
N VAL A 38 7.08 5.89 4.00
CA VAL A 38 7.09 5.70 5.46
C VAL A 38 5.64 5.54 5.88
N ALA A 39 5.29 4.36 6.38
CA ALA A 39 3.96 4.04 6.86
C ALA A 39 4.02 3.82 8.37
N THR A 40 3.42 4.73 9.12
CA THR A 40 3.37 4.68 10.58
C THR A 40 2.02 4.19 11.06
N ALA A 41 2.04 3.24 11.99
CA ALA A 41 0.86 2.71 12.63
C ALA A 41 0.72 3.25 14.05
N LYS A 42 -0.52 3.43 14.50
CA LYS A 42 -0.87 3.56 15.92
C LYS A 42 -1.46 2.22 16.36
N ALA A 43 -0.68 1.46 17.10
CA ALA A 43 -0.96 0.08 17.48
C ALA A 43 -1.56 -0.01 18.89
N GLY A 44 -1.90 -1.23 19.30
CA GLY A 44 -2.36 -1.54 20.67
C GLY A 44 -3.87 -1.54 20.79
N THR A 45 -4.37 -1.54 22.02
CA THR A 45 -5.80 -1.61 22.31
C THR A 45 -6.28 -0.31 22.93
N GLU A 46 -7.22 0.35 22.25
CA GLU A 46 -7.87 1.57 22.73
C GLU A 46 -9.35 1.31 22.92
N ASP A 47 -9.87 1.55 24.13
CA ASP A 47 -11.28 1.35 24.48
C ASP A 47 -11.82 -0.03 24.04
N GLY A 48 -11.02 -1.08 24.18
CA GLY A 48 -11.36 -2.46 23.82
C GLY A 48 -11.21 -2.80 22.33
N HIS A 49 -10.74 -1.86 21.50
CA HIS A 49 -10.52 -2.05 20.06
C HIS A 49 -9.03 -2.18 19.76
N GLU A 50 -8.65 -3.33 19.22
CA GLU A 50 -7.28 -3.59 18.80
C GLU A 50 -6.97 -2.92 17.45
N LEU A 51 -5.80 -2.31 17.38
CA LEU A 51 -5.23 -1.64 16.23
C LEU A 51 -3.91 -2.31 15.87
N PHE A 52 -3.72 -2.64 14.60
CA PHE A 52 -2.49 -3.31 14.17
C PHE A 52 -1.30 -2.35 14.12
N GLY A 53 -0.12 -2.87 14.47
CA GLY A 53 1.17 -2.18 14.36
C GLY A 53 1.90 -2.44 13.03
N HIS A 54 3.18 -2.78 13.11
CA HIS A 54 4.04 -3.06 11.94
C HIS A 54 4.20 -1.89 10.97
N SER A 55 4.51 -0.71 11.51
CA SER A 55 5.06 0.40 10.74
C SER A 55 6.24 -0.06 9.87
N ILE A 56 6.32 0.41 8.63
CA ILE A 56 7.40 0.06 7.69
C ILE A 56 8.00 1.29 7.01
N ILE A 57 9.28 1.20 6.69
CA ILE A 57 9.98 2.12 5.78
C ILE A 57 10.39 1.32 4.55
N VAL A 58 10.03 1.80 3.36
CA VAL A 58 10.21 1.10 2.09
C VAL A 58 11.04 1.94 1.13
N ASN A 59 11.99 1.32 0.43
CA ASN A 59 12.80 1.98 -0.60
C ASN A 59 12.06 2.09 -1.96
N PRO A 60 12.61 2.84 -2.94
CA PRO A 60 12.03 2.97 -4.28
C PRO A 60 11.90 1.68 -5.10
N GLN A 61 12.48 0.58 -4.63
CA GLN A 61 12.44 -0.76 -5.23
C GLN A 61 11.31 -1.61 -4.63
N GLY A 62 10.58 -1.08 -3.64
CA GLY A 62 9.52 -1.78 -2.94
C GLY A 62 10.01 -2.72 -1.83
N GLU A 63 11.28 -2.60 -1.42
CA GLU A 63 11.87 -3.41 -0.35
C GLU A 63 11.68 -2.73 1.01
N ILE A 64 11.27 -3.50 2.02
CA ILE A 64 11.16 -3.04 3.39
C ILE A 64 12.58 -2.90 3.96
N MET A 65 12.98 -1.67 4.28
CA MET A 65 14.27 -1.35 4.88
C MET A 65 14.23 -1.47 6.41
N ALA A 66 13.09 -1.18 7.02
CA ALA A 66 12.86 -1.34 8.45
C ALA A 66 11.37 -1.64 8.71
N GLN A 67 11.11 -2.47 9.72
CA GLN A 67 9.77 -2.86 10.14
C GLN A 67 9.71 -2.89 11.67
N ALA A 68 8.68 -2.23 12.23
CA ALA A 68 8.37 -2.35 13.64
C ALA A 68 7.93 -3.79 13.97
N THR A 69 8.44 -4.33 15.06
CA THR A 69 8.24 -5.73 15.46
C THR A 69 7.28 -5.88 16.65
N SER A 70 6.90 -4.77 17.26
CA SER A 70 6.01 -4.71 18.42
C SER A 70 4.72 -3.94 18.15
N TRP A 71 3.79 -4.05 19.10
CA TRP A 71 2.56 -3.24 19.17
C TRP A 71 2.61 -2.20 20.29
N GLN A 72 3.81 -1.94 20.81
CA GLN A 72 4.07 -0.89 21.78
C GLN A 72 4.73 0.29 21.07
N ASP A 73 5.06 1.34 21.82
CA ASP A 73 5.86 2.43 21.30
C ASP A 73 7.22 1.91 20.83
N GLU A 74 7.51 2.08 19.54
CA GLU A 74 8.72 1.60 18.89
C GLU A 74 9.22 2.62 17.88
N LEU A 75 10.54 2.84 17.87
CA LEU A 75 11.20 3.69 16.89
C LEU A 75 11.97 2.82 15.89
N VAL A 76 11.67 2.99 14.61
CA VAL A 76 12.45 2.42 13.50
C VAL A 76 13.03 3.55 12.66
N THR A 77 14.28 3.38 12.23
CA THR A 77 15.03 4.40 11.48
C THR A 77 15.80 3.78 10.34
N VAL A 78 15.99 4.53 9.27
CA VAL A 78 16.86 4.17 8.14
C VAL A 78 17.59 5.40 7.64
N GLU A 79 18.75 5.19 7.01
CA GLU A 79 19.38 6.20 6.17
C GLU A 79 18.78 6.10 4.76
N ALA A 80 18.20 7.19 4.26
CA ALA A 80 17.50 7.22 2.97
C ALA A 80 18.31 8.00 1.93
N ASP A 81 19.00 7.27 1.04
CA ASP A 81 19.62 7.87 -0.15
C ASP A 81 18.54 8.20 -1.19
N LEU A 82 18.13 9.47 -1.23
CA LEU A 82 17.12 9.95 -2.17
C LEU A 82 17.55 9.82 -3.64
N GLY A 83 18.86 9.69 -3.91
CA GLY A 83 19.39 9.41 -5.24
C GLY A 83 18.87 8.10 -5.84
N MET A 84 18.52 7.12 -5.01
CA MET A 84 17.95 5.83 -5.45
C MET A 84 16.66 5.98 -6.28
N CYS A 85 15.90 7.06 -6.08
CA CYS A 85 14.67 7.32 -6.84
C CYS A 85 14.95 7.60 -8.33
N ALA A 86 16.15 8.08 -8.67
CA ALA A 86 16.48 8.58 -10.00
C ALA A 86 16.36 7.48 -11.07
N LEU A 87 16.89 6.29 -10.80
CA LEU A 87 16.91 5.18 -11.75
C LEU A 87 15.49 4.84 -12.24
N GLY A 88 14.55 4.63 -11.32
CA GLY A 88 13.17 4.32 -11.68
C GLY A 88 12.50 5.45 -12.46
N ARG A 89 12.68 6.71 -12.03
CA ARG A 89 12.06 7.89 -12.65
C ARG A 89 12.60 8.22 -14.04
N SER A 90 13.87 7.93 -14.33
CA SER A 90 14.47 8.19 -15.64
C SER A 90 14.35 7.02 -16.62
N THR A 91 13.97 5.83 -16.14
CA THR A 91 13.91 4.61 -16.96
C THR A 91 12.49 4.02 -17.02
N ILE A 92 12.20 2.99 -16.21
CA ILE A 92 10.99 2.16 -16.24
C ILE A 92 9.74 2.99 -15.93
N PHE A 93 9.84 3.94 -14.99
CA PHE A 93 8.76 4.82 -14.56
C PHE A 93 8.96 6.26 -15.03
N ASN A 94 9.58 6.46 -16.19
CA ASN A 94 9.55 7.77 -16.85
C ASN A 94 8.13 8.09 -17.31
N PHE A 95 7.38 8.77 -16.45
CA PHE A 95 5.98 9.06 -16.68
C PHE A 95 5.72 9.93 -17.91
N ALA A 96 6.61 10.88 -18.20
CA ALA A 96 6.48 11.74 -19.37
C ALA A 96 6.63 10.94 -20.68
N ALA A 97 7.47 9.90 -20.68
CA ALA A 97 7.66 9.03 -21.84
C ALA A 97 6.56 7.96 -21.98
N HIS A 98 6.06 7.40 -20.87
CA HIS A 98 5.31 6.14 -20.90
C HIS A 98 3.82 6.24 -20.55
N ARG A 99 3.38 7.27 -19.81
CA ARG A 99 1.96 7.39 -19.46
C ARG A 99 1.14 7.84 -20.65
N ARG A 100 -0.12 7.37 -20.70
CA ARG A 100 -1.13 7.72 -21.71
C ARG A 100 -2.38 8.26 -21.02
N PRO A 101 -2.37 9.53 -20.56
CA PRO A 101 -3.47 10.12 -19.78
C PRO A 101 -4.85 10.03 -20.43
N GLU A 102 -4.91 10.05 -21.76
CA GLU A 102 -6.14 9.87 -22.54
C GLU A 102 -6.82 8.51 -22.30
N ALA A 103 -6.08 7.49 -21.84
CA ALA A 103 -6.62 6.19 -21.50
C ALA A 103 -7.12 6.09 -20.04
N TYR A 104 -6.94 7.13 -19.22
CA TYR A 104 -7.26 7.10 -17.78
C TYR A 104 -8.65 7.63 -17.44
N GLY A 105 -9.50 7.90 -18.44
CA GLY A 105 -10.83 8.49 -18.23
C GLY A 105 -11.71 7.71 -17.25
N SER A 106 -11.58 6.38 -17.20
CA SER A 106 -12.31 5.53 -16.25
C SER A 106 -11.84 5.68 -14.80
N ILE A 107 -10.63 6.19 -14.54
CA ILE A 107 -10.14 6.44 -13.18
C ILE A 107 -10.75 7.73 -12.63
N THR A 108 -10.92 8.75 -13.48
CA THR A 108 -11.40 10.09 -13.07
C THR A 108 -12.89 10.31 -13.35
N GLY A 109 -13.51 9.45 -14.16
CA GLY A 109 -14.86 9.66 -14.70
C GLY A 109 -15.97 8.80 -14.09
N GLN A 110 -15.64 7.87 -13.18
CA GLN A 110 -16.63 7.03 -12.50
C GLN A 110 -16.23 6.76 -11.05
N ILE A 111 -17.19 6.32 -10.23
CA ILE A 111 -16.98 5.97 -8.82
C ILE A 111 -16.98 4.45 -8.63
N GLY A 112 -17.95 3.75 -9.24
CA GLY A 112 -18.11 2.30 -9.17
C GLY A 112 -17.75 1.59 -10.47
N SER A 113 -17.86 0.26 -10.49
CA SER A 113 -17.68 -0.56 -11.69
C SER A 113 -19.03 -1.05 -12.22
N THR A 114 -19.13 -1.19 -13.55
CA THR A 114 -20.26 -1.90 -14.19
C THR A 114 -19.77 -3.29 -14.62
N PRO A 115 -20.47 -4.38 -14.25
CA PRO A 115 -20.10 -5.73 -14.69
C PRO A 115 -20.10 -5.86 -16.22
N PRO A 116 -19.20 -6.68 -16.79
CA PRO A 116 -19.27 -6.98 -18.22
C PRO A 116 -20.59 -7.70 -18.57
N PRO A 117 -21.08 -7.62 -19.81
CA PRO A 117 -22.22 -8.41 -20.25
C PRO A 117 -22.01 -9.89 -19.95
N ALA A 118 -23.04 -10.55 -19.40
CA ALA A 118 -22.97 -11.99 -19.16
C ALA A 118 -22.73 -12.72 -20.48
N TRP A 119 -21.70 -13.56 -20.52
CA TRP A 119 -21.40 -14.39 -21.68
C TRP A 119 -22.61 -15.29 -21.98
N ARG A 120 -23.02 -15.34 -23.26
CA ARG A 120 -24.05 -16.26 -23.75
C ARG A 120 -23.41 -17.18 -24.79
N PRO A 121 -23.52 -18.52 -24.64
CA PRO A 121 -23.18 -19.43 -25.73
C PRO A 121 -24.09 -19.15 -26.94
N GLY A 122 -23.52 -19.20 -28.14
CA GLY A 122 -24.25 -19.17 -29.41
C GLY A 122 -24.84 -20.52 -29.80
#